data_AF-A6DL36-F1
#
_entry.id   AF-A6DL36-F1
#
_cell.length_a   1.000
_cell.length_b   1.000
_cell.length_c   1.000
_cell.angle_alpha   90.00
_cell.angle_beta   90.00
_cell.angle_gamma   90.00
#
_symmetry.space_group_name_H-M   'P 1'
#
loop_
_entity.id
_entity.type
_entity.pdbx_description
1 polymer ?
#
loop_
_entity_poly.entity_id
_entity_poly.type
_entity_poly.pdbx_seq_one_letter_code
_entity_poly.pdbx_strand_id
1 'polypeptide(L)'
;MLSFIKIYHHWKLRRKWRKKAKNRSTISLKIQSVEKFFSELEKMNIAYCCLRWPDEVPFNINLKSMSNEVIDQTFGDIDLLIDLKNFDKLIPLSNPSRKGIKVDVYSSRGSKGMSFRGIPYFPPNKSYEILKAANKNRYSFYTLEGATYIKALVYHLTYQKALNSGIPSGVDSIMSITNPKRNYQKSLLSEAHKHQVKLPDTITLKSLHKWLKDENWAIPYDLIPRWPIKCPFIDFLQKNDARAYKEYTVKYPNLIVYILRGELKNHPVEKAIEKKLESKFTLLKKAEMTKPQVDRCISNIRGGNWLSKDNSHFVAPYKYLIYYDKNPDPSINESLQSKYPEVCNNNIFLKHEIRQEIKKQTSIDNAIHSSDNALEAFHMYSSLFSFDKIEDLTNQLNKIIHE
;
A
#
# COMPACT_ATOMS: atom_id res chain seq x y z
N MET A 1 5.28 44.60 2.95
CA MET A 1 6.48 43.73 3.11
C MET A 1 6.13 42.30 3.54
N LEU A 2 5.31 42.08 4.58
CA LEU A 2 4.90 40.74 5.05
C LEU A 2 4.10 39.90 4.01
N SER A 3 3.32 40.53 3.13
CA SER A 3 2.56 39.80 2.09
C SER A 3 3.46 39.25 0.98
N PHE A 4 4.42 40.04 0.49
CA PHE A 4 5.40 39.61 -0.51
C PHE A 4 6.28 38.45 -0.02
N ILE A 5 6.73 38.49 1.24
CA ILE A 5 7.50 37.40 1.86
C ILE A 5 6.67 36.10 1.91
N LYS A 6 5.39 36.19 2.29
CA LYS A 6 4.48 35.03 2.29
C LYS A 6 4.23 34.47 0.89
N ILE A 7 4.00 35.34 -0.10
CA ILE A 7 3.78 34.93 -1.50
C ILE A 7 5.03 34.25 -2.07
N TYR A 8 6.21 34.85 -1.87
CA TYR A 8 7.48 34.28 -2.31
C TYR A 8 7.76 32.94 -1.62
N HIS A 9 7.51 32.85 -0.31
CA HIS A 9 7.67 31.60 0.44
C HIS A 9 6.75 30.50 -0.08
N HIS A 10 5.47 30.82 -0.30
CA HIS A 10 4.48 29.91 -0.86
C HIS A 10 4.90 29.40 -2.24
N TRP A 11 5.36 30.28 -3.11
CA TRP A 11 5.90 29.91 -4.42
C TRP A 11 7.12 28.98 -4.30
N LYS A 12 8.06 29.29 -3.42
CA LYS A 12 9.26 28.46 -3.17
C LYS A 12 8.89 27.09 -2.63
N LEU A 13 7.92 27.00 -1.71
CA LEU A 13 7.39 25.74 -1.21
C LEU A 13 6.70 24.95 -2.31
N ARG A 14 5.82 25.58 -3.11
CA ARG A 14 5.17 24.94 -4.27
C ARG A 14 6.20 24.35 -5.23
N ARG A 15 7.28 25.09 -5.55
CA ARG A 15 8.35 24.59 -6.41
C ARG A 15 9.09 23.40 -5.77
N LYS A 16 9.40 23.48 -4.47
CA LYS A 16 10.02 22.37 -3.72
C LYS A 16 9.11 21.14 -3.69
N TRP A 17 7.80 21.34 -3.52
CA TRP A 17 6.79 20.29 -3.53
C TRP A 17 6.70 19.63 -4.89
N ARG A 18 6.65 20.41 -5.99
CA ARG A 18 6.72 19.87 -7.35
C ARG A 18 7.98 19.04 -7.57
N LYS A 19 9.15 19.51 -7.09
CA LYS A 19 10.41 18.74 -7.16
C LYS A 19 10.33 17.45 -6.34
N LYS A 20 9.85 17.50 -5.09
CA LYS A 20 9.67 16.32 -4.24
C LYS A 20 8.67 15.31 -4.83
N ALA A 21 7.58 15.80 -5.41
CA ALA A 21 6.59 14.99 -6.12
C ALA A 21 7.21 14.29 -7.33
N LYS A 22 8.01 15.00 -8.13
CA LYS A 22 8.76 14.42 -9.26
C LYS A 22 9.76 13.35 -8.77
N ASN A 23 10.44 13.63 -7.65
CA ASN A 23 11.43 12.73 -7.05
C ASN A 23 10.81 11.66 -6.13
N ARG A 24 9.48 11.52 -6.10
CA ARG A 24 8.77 10.52 -5.29
C ARG A 24 9.14 10.53 -3.79
N SER A 25 9.50 11.71 -3.27
CA SER A 25 9.94 11.90 -1.89
C SER A 25 8.83 12.50 -1.02
N THR A 26 8.76 12.10 0.25
CA THR A 26 7.78 12.62 1.22
C THR A 26 7.93 14.12 1.42
N ILE A 27 6.80 14.83 1.40
CA ILE A 27 6.68 16.24 1.74
C ILE A 27 6.63 16.36 3.27
N SER A 28 7.36 17.35 3.76
CA SER A 28 7.40 17.67 5.19
C SER A 28 7.08 19.14 5.37
N LEU A 29 6.17 19.43 6.29
CA LEU A 29 5.87 20.78 6.78
C LEU A 29 6.70 21.06 8.03
N LYS A 30 6.91 22.33 8.35
CA LYS A 30 7.39 22.76 9.67
C LYS A 30 6.31 23.62 10.30
N ILE A 31 5.82 23.27 11.49
CA ILE A 31 4.70 23.96 12.15
C ILE A 31 5.13 24.53 13.50
N GLN A 32 4.67 25.73 13.84
CA GLN A 32 5.01 26.42 15.09
C GLN A 32 3.98 26.23 16.20
N SER A 33 2.73 25.91 15.85
CA SER A 33 1.66 25.64 16.79
C SER A 33 0.90 24.42 16.28
N VAL A 34 0.94 23.35 17.06
CA VAL A 34 0.27 22.08 16.77
C VAL A 34 -1.25 22.27 16.81
N GLU A 35 -1.75 22.95 17.84
CA GLU A 35 -3.16 23.29 18.02
C GLU A 35 -3.70 24.08 16.82
N LYS A 36 -3.03 25.18 16.44
CA LYS A 36 -3.45 25.98 15.28
C LYS A 36 -3.41 25.15 14.00
N PHE A 37 -2.38 24.33 13.81
CA PHE A 37 -2.28 23.49 12.63
C PHE A 37 -3.49 22.56 12.48
N PHE A 38 -3.84 21.81 13.53
CA PHE A 38 -4.99 20.90 13.50
C PHE A 38 -6.33 21.64 13.38
N SER A 39 -6.50 22.76 14.09
CA SER A 39 -7.69 23.61 13.95
C SER A 39 -7.89 24.11 12.51
N GLU A 40 -6.82 24.51 11.83
CA GLU A 40 -6.90 24.95 10.43
C GLU A 40 -7.23 23.81 9.46
N LEU A 41 -6.75 22.58 9.71
CA LEU A 41 -7.15 21.42 8.91
C LEU A 41 -8.66 21.17 8.99
N GLU A 42 -9.24 21.30 10.18
CA GLU A 42 -10.68 21.16 10.39
C GLU A 42 -11.48 22.26 9.68
N LYS A 43 -11.07 23.52 9.82
CA LYS A 43 -11.70 24.64 9.09
C LYS A 43 -11.68 24.46 7.58
N MET A 44 -10.64 23.81 7.06
CA MET A 44 -10.49 23.51 5.63
C MET A 44 -11.24 22.26 5.17
N ASN A 45 -11.92 21.55 6.09
CA ASN A 45 -12.59 20.27 5.88
C ASN A 45 -11.65 19.22 5.25
N ILE A 46 -10.44 19.11 5.80
CA ILE A 46 -9.46 18.11 5.39
C ILE A 46 -9.57 16.92 6.34
N ALA A 47 -9.94 15.74 5.83
CA ALA A 47 -9.88 14.51 6.62
C ALA A 47 -8.41 14.12 6.87
N TYR A 48 -8.05 13.93 8.14
CA TYR A 48 -6.68 13.59 8.54
C TYR A 48 -6.65 12.63 9.73
N CYS A 49 -5.50 12.00 9.94
CA CYS A 49 -5.20 11.18 11.10
C CYS A 49 -3.72 11.31 11.49
N CYS A 50 -3.46 11.64 12.76
CA CYS A 50 -2.14 11.50 13.37
C CYS A 50 -1.89 10.02 13.67
N LEU A 51 -0.89 9.42 13.03
CA LEU A 51 -0.77 7.97 12.91
C LEU A 51 -0.25 7.26 14.16
N ARG A 52 0.75 7.83 14.84
CA ARG A 52 1.46 7.15 15.93
C ARG A 52 1.90 8.12 17.00
N TRP A 53 2.05 7.57 18.21
CA TRP A 53 2.45 8.27 19.42
C TRP A 53 1.64 9.57 19.65
N PRO A 54 0.30 9.53 19.57
CA PRO A 54 -0.51 10.74 19.73
C PRO A 54 -0.31 11.41 21.10
N ASP A 55 0.05 10.63 22.13
CA ASP A 55 0.35 11.14 23.46
C ASP A 55 1.68 11.91 23.55
N GLU A 56 2.60 11.71 22.59
CA GLU A 56 3.87 12.44 22.50
C GLU A 56 3.76 13.72 21.67
N VAL A 57 2.59 13.96 21.05
CA VAL A 57 2.38 15.16 20.24
C VAL A 57 2.45 16.39 21.14
N PRO A 58 3.30 17.40 20.85
CA PRO A 58 3.59 18.49 21.79
C PRO A 58 2.51 19.56 21.76
N PHE A 59 1.33 19.20 22.27
CA PHE A 59 0.18 20.08 22.36
C PHE A 59 0.43 21.13 23.46
N ASN A 60 0.06 22.39 23.21
CA ASN A 60 0.24 23.53 24.13
C ASN A 60 1.70 23.90 24.47
N ILE A 61 2.69 23.53 23.65
CA ILE A 61 4.09 23.93 23.86
C ILE A 61 4.45 25.17 23.04
N ASN A 62 5.09 26.14 23.68
CA ASN A 62 5.64 27.31 23.00
C ASN A 62 6.99 26.99 22.34
N LEU A 63 6.96 26.63 21.06
CA LEU A 63 8.15 26.29 20.28
C LEU A 63 9.02 27.52 19.91
N LYS A 64 8.60 28.76 20.20
CA LYS A 64 9.33 29.96 19.77
C LYS A 64 10.69 30.12 20.45
N SER A 65 10.84 29.63 21.69
CA SER A 65 12.09 29.74 22.45
C SER A 65 13.11 28.62 22.17
N MET A 66 12.69 27.51 21.56
CA MET A 66 13.54 26.32 21.37
C MET A 66 14.29 26.36 20.02
N SER A 67 15.51 25.80 19.92
CA SER A 67 16.17 25.60 18.62
C SER A 67 15.51 24.45 17.85
N ASN A 68 15.78 24.35 16.53
CA ASN A 68 15.27 23.21 15.76
C ASN A 68 15.92 21.88 16.21
N GLU A 69 17.20 21.86 16.62
CA GLU A 69 17.80 20.62 17.14
C GLU A 69 17.08 20.16 18.41
N VAL A 70 16.81 21.08 19.34
CA VAL A 70 16.11 20.75 20.59
C VAL A 70 14.70 20.26 20.29
N ILE A 71 13.97 20.91 19.38
CA ILE A 71 12.62 20.47 18.98
C ILE A 71 12.67 19.06 18.39
N ASP A 72 13.57 18.81 17.43
CA ASP A 72 13.63 17.54 16.72
C ASP A 72 14.11 16.40 17.66
N GLN A 73 14.99 16.69 18.63
CA GLN A 73 15.44 15.72 19.65
C GLN A 73 14.37 15.43 20.71
N THR A 74 13.62 16.45 21.14
CA THR A 74 12.65 16.31 22.23
C THR A 74 11.34 15.70 21.75
N PHE A 75 10.84 16.16 20.60
CA PHE A 75 9.48 15.87 20.14
C PHE A 75 9.43 14.97 18.91
N GLY A 76 10.52 14.91 18.14
CA GLY A 76 10.55 14.17 16.89
C GLY A 76 9.60 14.73 15.82
N ASP A 77 9.19 13.84 14.92
CA ASP A 77 8.35 14.15 13.76
C ASP A 77 6.91 13.66 13.98
N ILE A 78 5.94 14.39 13.45
CA ILE A 78 4.54 13.96 13.38
C ILE A 78 4.30 13.31 12.01
N ASP A 79 3.85 12.05 12.00
CA ASP A 79 3.41 11.37 10.78
C ASP A 79 1.89 11.55 10.60
N LEU A 80 1.51 12.28 9.54
CA LEU A 80 0.12 12.63 9.25
C LEU A 80 -0.36 11.92 7.99
N LEU A 81 -1.47 11.18 8.08
CA LEU A 81 -2.19 10.68 6.92
C LEU A 81 -3.36 11.61 6.60
N ILE A 82 -3.56 11.96 5.34
CA ILE A 82 -4.70 12.77 4.90
C ILE A 82 -5.39 12.17 3.67
N ASP A 83 -6.63 12.59 3.42
CA ASP A 83 -7.20 12.49 2.07
C ASP A 83 -6.54 13.51 1.13
N LEU A 84 -6.24 13.11 -0.11
CA LEU A 84 -5.52 13.94 -1.08
C LEU A 84 -6.35 15.14 -1.59
N LYS A 85 -7.66 15.18 -1.30
CA LYS A 85 -8.52 16.31 -1.66
C LYS A 85 -7.99 17.58 -1.03
N ASN A 86 -7.85 18.65 -1.83
CA ASN A 86 -7.40 19.96 -1.38
C ASN A 86 -6.00 20.03 -0.75
N PHE A 87 -5.08 19.10 -1.04
CA PHE A 87 -3.72 19.09 -0.47
C PHE A 87 -2.94 20.41 -0.67
N ASP A 88 -3.21 21.17 -1.75
CA ASP A 88 -2.59 22.48 -1.99
C ASP A 88 -2.91 23.52 -0.89
N LYS A 89 -3.99 23.30 -0.12
CA LYS A 89 -4.36 24.13 1.04
C LYS A 89 -3.44 23.91 2.25
N LEU A 90 -2.60 22.88 2.24
CA LEU A 90 -1.62 22.64 3.31
C LEU A 90 -0.38 23.54 3.21
N ILE A 91 -0.03 24.00 2.01
CA ILE A 91 1.20 24.77 1.79
C ILE A 91 1.24 26.05 2.65
N PRO A 92 0.15 26.85 2.72
CA PRO A 92 0.11 28.04 3.58
C PRO A 92 0.24 27.74 5.09
N LEU A 93 0.00 26.49 5.52
CA LEU A 93 0.12 26.11 6.93
C LEU A 93 1.57 25.88 7.37
N SER A 94 2.50 25.72 6.42
CA SER A 94 3.92 25.63 6.75
C SER A 94 4.45 26.97 7.25
N ASN A 95 5.24 26.92 8.32
CA ASN A 95 5.95 28.09 8.84
C ASN A 95 7.04 28.56 7.85
N PRO A 96 7.01 29.84 7.40
CA PRO A 96 8.01 30.40 6.52
C PRO A 96 9.45 30.35 7.01
N SER A 97 9.67 30.50 8.33
CA SER A 97 11.02 30.47 8.91
C SER A 97 11.60 29.06 9.04
N ARG A 98 10.83 28.02 8.69
CA ARG A 98 11.21 26.60 8.82
C ARG A 98 11.56 26.16 10.25
N LYS A 99 11.19 26.98 11.24
CA LYS A 99 11.28 26.65 12.66
C LYS A 99 10.05 25.87 13.10
N GLY A 100 10.21 24.87 13.96
CA GLY A 100 9.09 24.14 14.57
C GLY A 100 9.12 22.63 14.32
N ILE A 101 8.02 21.96 14.68
CA ILE A 101 7.89 20.51 14.57
C ILE A 101 7.76 20.11 13.10
N LYS A 102 8.48 19.06 12.71
CA LYS A 102 8.37 18.49 11.38
C LYS A 102 7.11 17.62 11.30
N VAL A 103 6.30 17.85 10.27
CA VAL A 103 5.13 17.01 9.96
C VAL A 103 5.38 16.34 8.61
N ASP A 104 5.57 15.03 8.60
CA ASP A 104 5.64 14.25 7.38
C ASP A 104 4.22 13.90 6.92
N VAL A 105 3.87 14.32 5.71
CA VAL A 105 2.50 14.23 5.19
C VAL A 105 2.41 13.10 4.16
N TYR A 106 1.54 12.13 4.45
CA TYR A 106 1.21 11.01 3.59
C TYR A 106 -0.23 11.09 3.12
N SER A 107 -0.52 10.42 2.01
CA SER A 107 -1.86 10.33 1.46
C SER A 107 -2.24 8.89 1.19
N SER A 108 -3.55 8.62 1.20
CA SER A 108 -4.12 7.33 0.79
C SER A 108 -3.72 6.87 -0.61
N ARG A 109 -3.32 7.82 -1.47
CA ARG A 109 -2.97 7.58 -2.88
C ARG A 109 -1.46 7.47 -3.12
N GLY A 110 -0.63 7.86 -2.16
CA GLY A 110 0.83 7.88 -2.34
C GLY A 110 1.31 8.72 -3.53
N SER A 111 0.67 9.86 -3.80
CA SER A 111 0.97 10.70 -4.97
C SER A 111 1.34 12.14 -4.56
N LYS A 112 1.77 12.96 -5.52
CA LYS A 112 2.08 14.40 -5.33
C LYS A 112 3.09 14.70 -4.21
N GLY A 113 4.04 13.81 -3.98
CA GLY A 113 5.06 13.95 -2.93
C GLY A 113 4.57 13.55 -1.54
N MET A 114 3.41 12.91 -1.44
CA MET A 114 2.82 12.41 -0.19
C MET A 114 2.87 10.89 -0.14
N SER A 115 4.00 10.34 -0.58
CA SER A 115 4.29 8.92 -0.68
C SER A 115 5.39 8.54 0.29
N PHE A 116 5.37 7.29 0.74
CA PHE A 116 6.49 6.65 1.40
C PHE A 116 7.44 6.11 0.33
N ARG A 117 8.53 6.85 0.04
CA ARG A 117 9.57 6.42 -0.92
C ARG A 117 8.99 5.97 -2.28
N GLY A 118 7.97 6.68 -2.76
CA GLY A 118 7.34 6.41 -4.06
C GLY A 118 6.16 5.46 -4.08
N ILE A 119 5.75 4.91 -2.94
CA ILE A 119 4.51 4.14 -2.79
C ILE A 119 3.59 4.75 -1.71
N PRO A 120 2.29 4.41 -1.66
CA PRO A 120 1.43 4.76 -0.53
C PRO A 120 2.02 4.30 0.82
N TYR A 121 1.78 5.07 1.88
CA TYR A 121 2.28 4.74 3.21
C TYR A 121 1.66 3.44 3.73
N PHE A 122 0.32 3.36 3.63
CA PHE A 122 -0.44 2.13 3.73
C PHE A 122 -1.11 1.86 2.37
N PRO A 123 -1.46 0.60 2.06
CA PRO A 123 -2.35 0.30 0.94
C PRO A 123 -3.60 1.20 0.97
N PRO A 124 -4.12 1.67 -0.18
CA PRO A 124 -5.20 2.66 -0.20
C PRO A 124 -6.44 2.26 0.61
N ASN A 125 -6.88 1.00 0.52
CA ASN A 125 -7.99 0.48 1.34
C ASN A 125 -7.73 0.65 2.86
N LYS A 126 -6.50 0.39 3.32
CA LYS A 126 -6.10 0.58 4.72
C LYS A 126 -5.99 2.03 5.11
N SER A 127 -5.52 2.88 4.19
CA SER A 127 -5.53 4.33 4.40
C SER A 127 -6.95 4.88 4.56
N TYR A 128 -7.92 4.38 3.78
CA TYR A 128 -9.32 4.75 3.93
C TYR A 128 -9.93 4.24 5.24
N GLU A 129 -9.61 3.00 5.64
CA GLU A 129 -9.99 2.44 6.94
C GLU A 129 -9.50 3.32 8.09
N ILE A 130 -8.22 3.73 8.06
CA ILE A 130 -7.61 4.64 9.05
C ILE A 130 -8.32 5.99 9.09
N LEU A 131 -8.51 6.64 7.94
CA LEU A 131 -9.13 7.97 7.88
C LEU A 131 -10.60 7.92 8.34
N LYS A 132 -11.32 6.83 8.08
CA LYS A 132 -12.71 6.63 8.52
C LYS A 132 -12.79 6.34 10.02
N ALA A 133 -11.82 5.61 10.57
CA ALA A 133 -11.77 5.23 11.98
C ALA A 133 -11.14 6.31 12.88
N ALA A 134 -10.58 7.37 12.30
CA ALA A 134 -9.94 8.42 13.07
C ALA A 134 -10.96 9.19 13.92
N ASN A 135 -10.66 9.37 15.20
CA ASN A 135 -11.51 10.05 16.17
C ASN A 135 -10.72 11.15 16.89
N LYS A 136 -11.42 12.16 17.40
CA LYS A 136 -10.79 13.21 18.21
C LYS A 136 -10.35 12.64 19.55
N ASN A 137 -9.10 12.89 19.90
CA ASN A 137 -8.59 12.60 21.24
C ASN A 137 -8.91 13.74 22.23
N ARG A 138 -8.44 13.60 23.47
CA ARG A 138 -8.55 14.62 24.54
C ARG A 138 -7.91 15.98 24.19
N TYR A 139 -7.00 16.02 23.21
CA TYR A 139 -6.35 17.24 22.73
C TYR A 139 -7.02 17.80 21.47
N SER A 140 -8.23 17.34 21.14
CA SER A 140 -9.04 17.84 20.02
C SER A 140 -8.40 17.70 18.63
N PHE A 141 -7.56 16.69 18.41
CA PHE A 141 -7.10 16.32 17.06
C PHE A 141 -7.37 14.84 16.74
N TYR A 142 -7.45 14.52 15.45
CA TYR A 142 -7.81 13.17 15.01
C TYR A 142 -6.64 12.19 15.10
N THR A 143 -6.87 11.05 15.77
CA THR A 143 -5.95 9.93 15.88
C THR A 143 -6.69 8.59 15.81
N LEU A 144 -5.95 7.48 15.88
CA LEU A 144 -6.51 6.14 15.94
C LEU A 144 -6.61 5.66 17.39
N GLU A 145 -7.57 4.78 17.64
CA GLU A 145 -7.70 4.04 18.90
C GLU A 145 -7.96 2.56 18.64
N GLY A 146 -7.89 1.76 19.70
CA GLY A 146 -8.24 0.34 19.71
C GLY A 146 -7.42 -0.50 18.73
N ALA A 147 -8.08 -1.49 18.14
CA ALA A 147 -7.45 -2.44 17.21
C ALA A 147 -6.83 -1.77 15.99
N THR A 148 -7.48 -0.76 15.40
CA THR A 148 -6.98 -0.09 14.18
C THR A 148 -5.67 0.66 14.45
N TYR A 149 -5.54 1.28 15.62
CA TYR A 149 -4.27 1.91 16.02
C TYR A 149 -3.13 0.89 16.11
N ILE A 150 -3.37 -0.24 16.80
CA ILE A 150 -2.35 -1.29 16.96
C ILE A 150 -1.98 -1.92 15.61
N LYS A 151 -2.95 -2.15 14.73
CA LYS A 151 -2.68 -2.63 13.36
C LYS A 151 -1.77 -1.68 12.58
N ALA A 152 -2.04 -0.36 12.63
CA ALA A 152 -1.21 0.65 11.97
C ALA A 152 0.21 0.73 12.57
N LEU A 153 0.33 0.60 13.90
CA LEU A 153 1.62 0.58 14.58
C LEU A 153 2.43 -0.68 14.24
N VAL A 154 1.82 -1.86 14.30
CA VAL A 154 2.47 -3.13 13.95
C VAL A 154 2.89 -3.14 12.48
N TYR A 155 2.05 -2.63 11.57
CA TYR A 155 2.40 -2.48 10.15
C TYR A 155 3.65 -1.61 9.96
N HIS A 156 3.70 -0.46 10.64
CA HIS A 156 4.85 0.43 10.59
C HIS A 156 6.13 -0.26 11.06
N LEU A 157 6.08 -0.91 12.21
CA LEU A 157 7.24 -1.58 12.80
C LEU A 157 7.70 -2.76 11.94
N THR A 158 6.77 -3.54 11.40
CA THR A 158 7.06 -4.76 10.64
C THR A 158 7.62 -4.47 9.25
N TYR A 159 7.02 -3.52 8.51
CA TYR A 159 7.36 -3.33 7.10
C TYR A 159 8.13 -2.04 6.80
N GLN A 160 7.86 -0.96 7.53
CA GLN A 160 8.47 0.35 7.22
C GLN A 160 9.75 0.59 8.02
N LYS A 161 9.81 0.11 9.27
CA LYS A 161 11.04 0.04 10.05
C LYS A 161 11.77 -1.28 9.82
N ALA A 162 11.04 -2.39 9.78
CA ALA A 162 11.57 -3.75 9.65
C ALA A 162 12.69 -3.98 10.68
N LEU A 163 13.86 -4.45 10.23
CA LEU A 163 15.04 -4.68 11.09
C LEU A 163 15.51 -3.44 11.87
N ASN A 164 15.19 -2.22 11.39
CA ASN A 164 15.53 -0.97 12.10
C ASN A 164 14.63 -0.69 13.31
N SER A 165 13.57 -1.48 13.52
CA SER A 165 12.77 -1.41 14.74
C SER A 165 13.49 -2.00 15.96
N GLY A 166 14.53 -2.81 15.74
CA GLY A 166 15.20 -3.57 16.80
C GLY A 166 14.36 -4.72 17.39
N ILE A 167 13.12 -4.93 16.92
CA ILE A 167 12.34 -6.11 17.28
C ILE A 167 13.00 -7.33 16.63
N PRO A 168 13.24 -8.45 17.37
CA PRO A 168 13.84 -9.65 16.80
C PRO A 168 13.13 -10.13 15.53
N SER A 169 13.85 -10.58 14.52
CA SER A 169 13.24 -10.99 13.24
C SER A 169 12.33 -12.22 13.40
N GLY A 170 12.69 -13.15 14.30
CA GLY A 170 12.08 -14.47 14.42
C GLY A 170 12.50 -15.44 13.30
N VAL A 171 13.60 -15.15 12.61
CA VAL A 171 14.18 -15.96 11.54
C VAL A 171 15.66 -16.16 11.81
N ASP A 172 16.10 -17.40 11.81
CA ASP A 172 17.50 -17.76 12.00
C ASP A 172 18.38 -17.02 10.98
N SER A 173 19.59 -16.63 11.39
CA SER A 173 20.56 -15.84 10.60
C SER A 173 20.15 -14.41 10.21
N ILE A 174 18.93 -13.96 10.51
CA ILE A 174 18.50 -12.57 10.26
C ILE A 174 18.44 -11.81 11.57
N MET A 175 19.43 -10.97 11.82
CA MET A 175 19.47 -10.15 13.04
C MET A 175 18.87 -8.76 12.81
N SER A 176 18.13 -8.28 13.81
CA SER A 176 17.68 -6.87 13.87
C SER A 176 18.77 -5.98 14.44
N ILE A 177 18.63 -4.67 14.26
CA ILE A 177 19.58 -3.70 14.82
C ILE A 177 19.54 -3.74 16.35
N THR A 178 20.71 -3.79 16.99
CA THR A 178 20.86 -3.88 18.45
C THR A 178 20.55 -2.57 19.17
N ASN A 179 20.86 -1.42 18.55
CA ASN A 179 20.62 -0.08 19.11
C ASN A 179 19.61 0.71 18.26
N PRO A 180 18.31 0.37 18.31
CA PRO A 180 17.29 1.16 17.65
C PRO A 180 17.12 2.53 18.32
N LYS A 181 16.58 3.51 17.58
CA LYS A 181 16.31 4.87 18.11
C LYS A 181 15.43 4.89 19.38
N ARG A 182 14.60 3.87 19.56
CA ARG A 182 13.65 3.72 20.67
C ARG A 182 13.47 2.22 20.95
N ASN A 183 13.06 1.88 22.17
CA ASN A 183 12.62 0.53 22.49
C ASN A 183 11.19 0.28 21.96
N TYR A 184 11.10 0.07 20.64
CA TYR A 184 9.81 -0.08 19.96
C TYR A 184 9.03 -1.31 20.43
N GLN A 185 9.70 -2.39 20.83
CA GLN A 185 9.02 -3.58 21.37
C GLN A 185 8.28 -3.26 22.67
N LYS A 186 8.94 -2.58 23.62
CA LYS A 186 8.33 -2.15 24.87
C LYS A 186 7.17 -1.18 24.61
N SER A 187 7.36 -0.19 23.74
CA SER A 187 6.30 0.76 23.40
C SER A 187 5.10 0.06 22.75
N LEU A 188 5.32 -0.87 21.83
CA LEU A 188 4.24 -1.65 21.20
C LEU A 188 3.43 -2.45 22.23
N LEU A 189 4.10 -3.14 23.16
CA LEU A 189 3.42 -3.91 24.22
C LEU A 189 2.60 -3.00 25.14
N SER A 190 3.14 -1.83 25.51
CA SER A 190 2.44 -0.84 26.32
C SER A 190 1.18 -0.34 25.62
N GLU A 191 1.28 0.01 24.34
CA GLU A 191 0.12 0.47 23.55
C GLU A 191 -0.91 -0.64 23.36
N ALA A 192 -0.48 -1.86 23.06
CA ALA A 192 -1.39 -3.00 22.91
C ALA A 192 -2.18 -3.28 24.19
N HIS A 193 -1.52 -3.22 25.35
CA HIS A 193 -2.19 -3.34 26.64
C HIS A 193 -3.20 -2.19 26.87
N LYS A 194 -2.79 -0.94 26.66
CA LYS A 194 -3.65 0.24 26.78
C LYS A 194 -4.91 0.14 25.92
N HIS A 195 -4.77 -0.39 24.71
CA HIS A 195 -5.86 -0.54 23.75
C HIS A 195 -6.56 -1.91 23.79
N GLN A 196 -6.22 -2.76 24.76
CA GLN A 196 -6.81 -4.09 24.97
C GLN A 196 -6.74 -4.99 23.72
N VAL A 197 -5.63 -4.89 22.98
CA VAL A 197 -5.39 -5.70 21.78
C VAL A 197 -4.42 -6.82 22.12
N LYS A 198 -4.86 -8.07 21.92
CA LYS A 198 -3.99 -9.23 22.10
C LYS A 198 -3.00 -9.34 20.95
N LEU A 199 -1.71 -9.22 21.28
CA LEU A 199 -0.60 -9.53 20.38
C LEU A 199 -0.14 -11.00 20.57
N PRO A 200 0.67 -11.54 19.64
CA PRO A 200 1.30 -12.85 19.84
C PRO A 200 2.18 -12.86 21.11
N ASP A 201 2.24 -14.00 21.79
CA ASP A 201 3.00 -14.14 23.04
C ASP A 201 4.50 -13.84 22.83
N THR A 202 5.06 -14.36 21.73
CA THR A 202 6.42 -14.05 21.32
C THR A 202 6.42 -12.93 20.30
N ILE A 203 7.00 -11.78 20.64
CA ILE A 203 7.11 -10.62 19.74
C ILE A 203 8.35 -10.72 18.85
N THR A 204 8.12 -11.04 17.58
CA THR A 204 9.11 -11.03 16.51
C THR A 204 8.51 -10.40 15.26
N LEU A 205 9.32 -9.91 14.32
CA LEU A 205 8.79 -9.41 13.05
C LEU A 205 7.99 -10.50 12.31
N LYS A 206 8.43 -11.75 12.38
CA LYS A 206 7.71 -12.91 11.80
C LYS A 206 6.35 -13.14 12.45
N SER A 207 6.26 -13.15 13.78
CA SER A 207 4.97 -13.33 14.48
C SER A 207 4.03 -12.14 14.29
N LEU A 208 4.57 -10.92 14.22
CA LEU A 208 3.80 -9.72 13.90
C LEU A 208 3.30 -9.71 12.45
N HIS A 209 4.10 -10.17 11.48
CA HIS A 209 3.64 -10.36 10.11
C HIS A 209 2.49 -11.39 10.05
N LYS A 210 2.60 -12.51 10.77
CA LYS A 210 1.52 -13.50 10.86
C LYS A 210 0.25 -12.89 11.47
N TRP A 211 0.37 -12.18 12.58
CA TRP A 211 -0.76 -11.48 13.20
C TRP A 211 -1.42 -10.50 12.24
N LEU A 212 -0.64 -9.71 11.49
CA LEU A 212 -1.18 -8.82 10.45
C LEU A 212 -1.88 -9.60 9.32
N LYS A 213 -1.43 -10.79 8.95
CA LYS A 213 -2.13 -11.64 7.97
C LYS A 213 -3.49 -12.09 8.50
N ASP A 214 -3.51 -12.58 9.74
CA ASP A 214 -4.73 -13.04 10.40
C ASP A 214 -5.74 -11.89 10.56
N GLU A 215 -5.25 -10.65 10.76
CA GLU A 215 -6.05 -9.42 10.82
C GLU A 215 -6.37 -8.79 9.44
N ASN A 216 -5.99 -9.44 8.33
CA ASN A 216 -6.13 -8.96 6.94
C ASN A 216 -5.52 -7.55 6.74
N TRP A 217 -4.37 -7.29 7.35
CA TRP A 217 -3.64 -6.02 7.36
C TRP A 217 -2.19 -6.11 6.91
N ALA A 218 -1.70 -7.30 6.55
CA ALA A 218 -0.36 -7.48 6.03
C ALA A 218 -0.15 -6.77 4.67
N ILE A 219 1.10 -6.52 4.30
CA ILE A 219 1.40 -6.15 2.91
C ILE A 219 1.02 -7.29 1.96
N PRO A 220 0.32 -7.01 0.86
CA PRO A 220 0.04 -8.00 -0.17
C PRO A 220 1.32 -8.58 -0.78
N TYR A 221 1.29 -9.86 -1.15
CA TYR A 221 2.44 -10.54 -1.74
C TYR A 221 2.99 -9.79 -2.96
N ASP A 222 2.12 -9.36 -3.88
CA ASP A 222 2.52 -8.65 -5.10
C ASP A 222 3.19 -7.29 -4.82
N LEU A 223 3.02 -6.75 -3.61
CA LEU A 223 3.66 -5.51 -3.18
C LEU A 223 5.06 -5.74 -2.57
N ILE A 224 5.36 -6.93 -2.04
CA ILE A 224 6.66 -7.25 -1.42
C ILE A 224 7.84 -7.03 -2.38
N PRO A 225 7.81 -7.53 -3.64
CA PRO A 225 8.89 -7.31 -4.61
C PRO A 225 9.11 -5.82 -4.92
N ARG A 226 8.09 -4.99 -4.74
CA ARG A 226 8.11 -3.55 -5.04
C ARG A 226 8.26 -2.69 -3.77
N TRP A 227 8.35 -3.31 -2.60
CA TRP A 227 8.44 -2.60 -1.33
C TRP A 227 9.76 -1.79 -1.24
N PRO A 228 9.74 -0.51 -0.85
CA PRO A 228 10.90 0.38 -0.92
C PRO A 228 11.94 0.13 0.18
N ILE A 229 11.59 -0.64 1.21
CA ILE A 229 12.54 -1.12 2.20
C ILE A 229 13.00 -2.49 1.73
N LYS A 230 14.25 -2.58 1.28
CA LYS A 230 14.92 -3.83 0.93
C LYS A 230 15.85 -4.23 2.05
N CYS A 231 15.56 -5.36 2.67
CA CYS A 231 16.38 -5.96 3.71
C CYS A 231 16.10 -7.47 3.79
N PRO A 232 17.00 -8.25 4.41
CA PRO A 232 16.89 -9.72 4.44
C PRO A 232 15.55 -10.22 4.97
N PHE A 233 14.91 -9.50 5.90
CA PHE A 233 13.59 -9.87 6.42
C PHE A 233 12.48 -9.74 5.38
N ILE A 234 12.47 -8.68 4.57
CA ILE A 234 11.48 -8.50 3.50
C ILE A 234 11.68 -9.56 2.41
N ASP A 235 12.93 -9.88 2.08
CA ASP A 235 13.26 -10.95 1.12
C ASP A 235 12.84 -12.33 1.66
N PHE A 236 13.01 -12.56 2.97
CA PHE A 236 12.50 -13.75 3.64
C PHE A 236 10.98 -13.85 3.51
N LEU A 237 10.22 -12.77 3.74
CA LEU A 237 8.76 -12.80 3.60
C LEU A 237 8.34 -13.22 2.18
N GLN A 238 8.96 -12.64 1.15
CA GLN A 238 8.70 -13.01 -0.23
C GLN A 238 8.94 -14.50 -0.48
N LYS A 239 10.11 -15.00 -0.08
CA LYS A 239 10.49 -16.42 -0.27
C LYS A 239 9.59 -17.35 0.52
N ASN A 240 9.25 -16.99 1.75
CA ASN A 240 8.43 -17.80 2.64
C ASN A 240 7.02 -17.95 2.06
N ASP A 241 6.42 -16.86 1.60
CA ASP A 241 5.08 -16.89 0.99
C ASP A 241 5.09 -17.65 -0.33
N ALA A 242 6.18 -17.56 -1.09
CA ALA A 242 6.32 -18.27 -2.35
C ALA A 242 6.43 -19.80 -2.19
N ARG A 243 6.96 -20.30 -1.06
CA ARG A 243 7.18 -21.74 -0.83
C ARG A 243 5.92 -22.55 -0.95
N ALA A 244 4.79 -22.03 -0.45
CA ALA A 244 3.50 -22.72 -0.49
C ALA A 244 3.00 -23.03 -1.91
N TYR A 245 3.53 -22.32 -2.91
CA TYR A 245 3.11 -22.45 -4.30
C TYR A 245 4.14 -23.13 -5.21
N LYS A 246 5.33 -23.44 -4.70
CA LYS A 246 6.49 -23.85 -5.51
C LYS A 246 6.16 -25.02 -6.43
N GLU A 247 5.60 -26.10 -5.89
CA GLU A 247 5.26 -27.29 -6.66
C GLU A 247 4.23 -27.00 -7.75
N TYR A 248 3.19 -26.22 -7.43
CA TYR A 248 2.17 -25.83 -8.39
C TYR A 248 2.72 -24.94 -9.51
N THR A 249 3.63 -24.02 -9.20
CA THR A 249 4.24 -23.15 -10.22
C THR A 249 5.14 -23.89 -11.19
N VAL A 250 5.79 -24.97 -10.76
CA VAL A 250 6.58 -25.84 -11.64
C VAL A 250 5.67 -26.65 -12.54
N LYS A 251 4.59 -27.20 -11.99
CA LYS A 251 3.65 -28.05 -12.74
C LYS A 251 2.77 -27.25 -13.71
N TYR A 252 2.41 -26.02 -13.36
CA TYR A 252 1.49 -25.17 -14.12
C TYR A 252 2.07 -23.75 -14.32
N PRO A 253 3.20 -23.61 -15.05
CA PRO A 253 3.93 -22.35 -15.17
C PRO A 253 3.17 -21.27 -15.96
N ASN A 254 2.13 -21.66 -16.70
CA ASN A 254 1.38 -20.81 -17.62
C ASN A 254 -0.04 -20.47 -17.16
N LEU A 255 -0.32 -20.61 -15.86
CA LEU A 255 -1.57 -20.14 -15.26
C LEU A 255 -1.62 -18.62 -15.24
N ILE A 256 -2.75 -18.05 -15.66
CA ILE A 256 -2.97 -16.60 -15.67
C ILE A 256 -4.31 -16.26 -15.00
N VAL A 257 -4.29 -15.34 -14.03
CA VAL A 257 -5.51 -14.80 -13.42
C VAL A 257 -5.68 -13.36 -13.85
N TYR A 258 -6.80 -13.04 -14.46
CA TYR A 258 -7.25 -11.69 -14.77
C TYR A 258 -8.35 -11.22 -13.82
N ILE A 259 -8.36 -9.93 -13.53
CA ILE A 259 -9.39 -9.27 -12.76
C ILE A 259 -9.87 -8.04 -13.53
N LEU A 260 -11.18 -7.99 -13.75
CA LEU A 260 -11.87 -6.87 -14.36
C LEU A 260 -12.37 -5.92 -13.27
N ARG A 261 -12.27 -4.62 -13.57
CA ARG A 261 -12.61 -3.52 -12.65
C ARG A 261 -14.04 -3.07 -12.81
N GLY A 262 -14.65 -2.57 -11.74
CA GLY A 262 -16.09 -2.26 -11.66
C GLY A 262 -16.60 -1.29 -12.72
N GLU A 263 -15.74 -0.43 -13.29
CA GLU A 263 -16.05 0.42 -14.45
C GLU A 263 -16.48 -0.37 -15.70
N LEU A 264 -16.09 -1.65 -15.80
CA LEU A 264 -16.47 -2.53 -16.89
C LEU A 264 -17.78 -3.29 -16.63
N LYS A 265 -18.35 -3.23 -15.42
CA LYS A 265 -19.57 -3.97 -15.11
C LYS A 265 -20.70 -3.52 -16.03
N ASN A 266 -21.29 -4.46 -16.77
CA ASN A 266 -22.32 -4.21 -17.80
C ASN A 266 -21.84 -3.36 -18.99
N HIS A 267 -20.53 -3.12 -19.13
CA HIS A 267 -19.99 -2.34 -20.24
C HIS A 267 -19.85 -3.23 -21.49
N PRO A 268 -20.27 -2.79 -22.70
CA PRO A 268 -20.23 -3.64 -23.91
C PRO A 268 -18.85 -4.22 -24.25
N VAL A 269 -17.77 -3.51 -23.90
CA VAL A 269 -16.39 -3.95 -24.14
C VAL A 269 -15.97 -5.17 -23.30
N GLU A 270 -16.71 -5.52 -22.25
CA GLU A 270 -16.43 -6.71 -21.44
C GLU A 270 -16.34 -7.98 -22.30
N LYS A 271 -17.32 -8.19 -23.19
CA LYS A 271 -17.34 -9.34 -24.10
C LYS A 271 -16.16 -9.33 -25.09
N ALA A 272 -15.73 -8.15 -25.53
CA ALA A 272 -14.59 -8.00 -26.41
C ALA A 272 -13.28 -8.40 -25.72
N ILE A 273 -13.14 -8.07 -24.42
CA ILE A 273 -12.01 -8.51 -23.60
C ILE A 273 -11.96 -10.03 -23.51
N GLU A 274 -13.08 -10.65 -23.13
CA GLU A 274 -13.15 -12.10 -23.00
C GLU A 274 -12.83 -12.81 -24.30
N LYS A 275 -13.41 -12.36 -25.42
CA LYS A 275 -13.13 -12.93 -26.75
C LYS A 275 -11.65 -12.83 -27.12
N LYS A 276 -11.00 -11.69 -26.83
CA LYS A 276 -9.57 -11.50 -27.11
C LYS A 276 -8.67 -12.36 -26.23
N LEU A 277 -9.04 -12.60 -24.98
CA LEU A 277 -8.33 -13.52 -24.11
C LEU A 277 -8.55 -14.99 -24.55
N GLU A 278 -9.78 -15.36 -24.86
CA GLU A 278 -10.16 -16.71 -25.32
C GLU A 278 -9.55 -17.07 -26.69
N SER A 279 -9.22 -16.08 -27.53
CA SER A 279 -8.47 -16.35 -28.77
C SER A 279 -7.02 -16.77 -28.56
N LYS A 280 -6.48 -16.58 -27.36
CA LYS A 280 -5.07 -16.87 -27.04
C LYS A 280 -4.91 -17.92 -25.94
N PHE A 281 -5.86 -17.97 -24.99
CA PHE A 281 -5.76 -18.81 -23.81
C PHE A 281 -6.98 -19.72 -23.65
N THR A 282 -6.77 -20.86 -22.99
CA THR A 282 -7.86 -21.78 -22.64
C THR A 282 -8.51 -21.33 -21.33
N LEU A 283 -9.82 -21.08 -21.36
CA LEU A 283 -10.58 -20.66 -20.18
C LEU A 283 -10.72 -21.83 -19.19
N LEU A 284 -10.36 -21.57 -17.93
CA LEU A 284 -10.58 -22.51 -16.83
C LEU A 284 -11.85 -22.14 -16.05
N LYS A 285 -11.97 -20.87 -15.64
CA LYS A 285 -13.05 -20.42 -14.77
C LYS A 285 -13.26 -18.91 -14.91
N LYS A 286 -14.51 -18.47 -14.94
CA LYS A 286 -14.89 -17.05 -14.82
C LYS A 286 -16.18 -16.89 -14.03
N ALA A 287 -16.29 -15.83 -13.23
CA ALA A 287 -17.54 -15.41 -12.61
C ALA A 287 -17.44 -13.97 -12.08
N GLU A 288 -18.59 -13.34 -11.85
CA GLU A 288 -18.66 -12.17 -10.98
C GLU A 288 -18.22 -12.54 -9.56
N MET A 289 -17.50 -11.63 -8.91
CA MET A 289 -17.01 -11.79 -7.55
C MET A 289 -18.13 -11.54 -6.55
N THR A 290 -18.25 -12.45 -5.58
CA THR A 290 -19.04 -12.24 -4.37
C THR A 290 -18.42 -11.14 -3.50
N LYS A 291 -19.19 -10.54 -2.58
CA LYS A 291 -18.68 -9.53 -1.65
C LYS A 291 -17.44 -9.98 -0.86
N PRO A 292 -17.39 -11.21 -0.29
CA PRO A 292 -16.17 -11.69 0.37
C PRO A 292 -14.96 -11.80 -0.56
N GLN A 293 -15.15 -12.19 -1.83
CA GLN A 293 -14.08 -12.22 -2.83
C GLN A 293 -13.57 -10.81 -3.16
N VAL A 294 -14.49 -9.85 -3.32
CA VAL A 294 -14.13 -8.45 -3.54
C VAL A 294 -13.30 -7.92 -2.36
N ASP A 295 -13.71 -8.19 -1.12
CA ASP A 295 -12.99 -7.72 0.07
C ASP A 295 -11.59 -8.31 0.20
N ARG A 296 -11.45 -9.62 -0.05
CA ARG A 296 -10.13 -10.27 -0.07
C ARG A 296 -9.26 -9.76 -1.22
N CYS A 297 -9.83 -9.57 -2.41
CA CYS A 297 -9.14 -9.05 -3.58
C CYS A 297 -8.62 -7.61 -3.34
N ILE A 298 -9.47 -6.75 -2.79
CA ILE A 298 -9.10 -5.38 -2.40
C ILE A 298 -7.98 -5.38 -1.37
N SER A 299 -7.93 -6.36 -0.50
CA SER A 299 -6.95 -6.42 0.57
C SER A 299 -5.61 -7.03 0.14
N ASN A 300 -5.62 -7.97 -0.81
CA ASN A 300 -4.47 -8.85 -1.08
C ASN A 300 -3.94 -8.82 -2.53
N ILE A 301 -4.56 -8.07 -3.43
CA ILE A 301 -4.16 -7.99 -4.84
C ILE A 301 -3.91 -6.52 -5.24
N ARG A 302 -2.97 -6.30 -6.17
CA ARG A 302 -2.56 -4.98 -6.67
C ARG A 302 -1.97 -4.09 -5.57
N GLY A 303 -1.33 -4.65 -4.55
CA GLY A 303 -0.90 -3.92 -3.36
C GLY A 303 -2.05 -3.17 -2.65
N GLY A 304 -3.28 -3.66 -2.81
CA GLY A 304 -4.52 -3.03 -2.35
C GLY A 304 -4.86 -1.70 -3.03
N ASN A 305 -4.11 -1.33 -4.07
CA ASN A 305 -4.36 -0.12 -4.83
C ASN A 305 -5.40 -0.40 -5.90
N TRP A 306 -6.66 -0.08 -5.61
CA TRP A 306 -7.78 -0.17 -6.56
C TRP A 306 -8.28 1.21 -7.01
N LEU A 307 -7.42 2.22 -6.95
CA LEU A 307 -7.77 3.57 -7.38
C LEU A 307 -7.83 3.69 -8.91
N SER A 308 -8.67 4.61 -9.39
CA SER A 308 -8.67 5.11 -10.77
C SER A 308 -7.27 5.62 -11.16
N LYS A 309 -6.98 5.76 -12.47
CA LYS A 309 -5.62 6.11 -12.93
C LYS A 309 -5.14 7.48 -12.42
N ASP A 310 -6.02 8.46 -12.42
CA ASP A 310 -5.78 9.79 -11.84
C ASP A 310 -5.78 9.78 -10.30
N ASN A 311 -6.01 8.60 -9.72
CA ASN A 311 -6.22 8.32 -8.32
C ASN A 311 -7.41 9.07 -7.73
N SER A 312 -8.37 9.58 -8.51
CA SER A 312 -9.47 10.40 -8.00
C SER A 312 -10.48 9.66 -7.13
N HIS A 313 -10.74 8.38 -7.41
CA HIS A 313 -11.72 7.57 -6.70
C HIS A 313 -11.33 6.09 -6.67
N PHE A 314 -12.03 5.32 -5.84
CA PHE A 314 -11.85 3.88 -5.70
C PHE A 314 -12.69 3.12 -6.73
N VAL A 315 -12.11 2.11 -7.37
CA VAL A 315 -12.78 1.26 -8.37
C VAL A 315 -12.61 -0.19 -7.97
N ALA A 316 -13.63 -0.74 -7.32
CA ALA A 316 -13.62 -2.12 -6.84
C ALA A 316 -13.44 -3.12 -8.00
N PRO A 317 -12.75 -4.25 -7.80
CA PRO A 317 -12.82 -5.38 -8.71
C PRO A 317 -14.25 -5.96 -8.71
N TYR A 318 -14.69 -6.54 -9.82
CA TYR A 318 -16.02 -7.19 -9.87
C TYR A 318 -16.05 -8.56 -10.52
N LYS A 319 -15.06 -8.93 -11.35
CA LYS A 319 -15.07 -10.21 -12.08
C LYS A 319 -13.66 -10.76 -12.20
N TYR A 320 -13.52 -12.07 -12.03
CA TYR A 320 -12.27 -12.78 -12.29
C TYR A 320 -12.41 -13.63 -13.55
N LEU A 321 -11.29 -13.79 -14.26
CA LEU A 321 -11.14 -14.73 -15.35
C LEU A 321 -9.85 -15.51 -15.12
N ILE A 322 -9.89 -16.83 -15.18
CA ILE A 322 -8.75 -17.72 -14.93
C ILE A 322 -8.53 -18.52 -16.21
N TYR A 323 -7.32 -18.44 -16.73
CA TYR A 323 -6.92 -19.04 -17.99
C TYR A 323 -5.63 -19.85 -17.84
N TYR A 324 -5.42 -20.76 -18.77
CA TYR A 324 -4.14 -21.42 -18.99
C TYR A 324 -3.65 -21.16 -20.41
N ASP A 325 -2.37 -20.83 -20.54
CA ASP A 325 -1.74 -20.71 -21.85
C ASP A 325 -1.08 -22.02 -22.25
N LYS A 326 -1.69 -22.72 -23.22
CA LYS A 326 -1.17 -23.96 -23.80
C LYS A 326 0.04 -23.72 -24.71
N ASN A 327 0.21 -22.51 -25.23
CA ASN A 327 1.24 -22.16 -26.21
C ASN A 327 2.00 -20.90 -25.76
N PRO A 328 2.74 -20.98 -24.63
CA PRO A 328 3.48 -19.84 -24.09
C PRO A 328 4.52 -19.36 -25.10
N ASP A 329 4.74 -18.05 -25.13
CA ASP A 329 5.77 -17.44 -25.96
C ASP A 329 6.95 -17.01 -25.09
N PRO A 330 8.11 -17.69 -25.14
CA PRO A 330 9.28 -17.31 -24.33
C PRO A 330 10.01 -16.07 -24.86
N SER A 331 9.66 -15.56 -26.06
CA SER A 331 10.39 -14.48 -26.73
C SER A 331 10.02 -13.08 -26.21
N ILE A 332 10.47 -12.76 -25.00
CA ILE A 332 10.21 -11.46 -24.38
C ILE A 332 11.23 -10.43 -24.85
N ASN A 333 10.74 -9.27 -25.31
CA ASN A 333 11.58 -8.13 -25.66
C ASN A 333 12.45 -7.66 -24.47
N GLU A 334 13.73 -7.38 -24.69
CA GLU A 334 14.69 -6.98 -23.65
C GLU A 334 14.22 -5.80 -22.78
N SER A 335 13.56 -4.80 -23.38
CA SER A 335 13.03 -3.65 -22.64
C SER A 335 11.94 -4.06 -21.65
N LEU A 336 11.10 -5.02 -22.03
CA LEU A 336 10.08 -5.58 -21.15
C LEU A 336 10.71 -6.50 -20.11
N GLN A 337 11.69 -7.32 -20.48
CA GLN A 337 12.39 -8.21 -19.55
C GLN A 337 13.09 -7.43 -18.45
N SER A 338 13.74 -6.32 -18.77
CA SER A 338 14.37 -5.43 -17.78
C SER A 338 13.35 -4.86 -16.78
N LYS A 339 12.12 -4.58 -17.25
CA LYS A 339 11.06 -4.02 -16.42
C LYS A 339 10.30 -5.08 -15.61
N TYR A 340 10.20 -6.29 -16.14
CA TYR A 340 9.46 -7.42 -15.58
C TYR A 340 10.32 -8.70 -15.61
N PRO A 341 11.38 -8.77 -14.79
CA PRO A 341 12.38 -9.83 -14.88
C PRO A 341 11.85 -11.24 -14.56
N GLU A 342 10.75 -11.32 -13.81
CA GLU A 342 10.10 -12.57 -13.39
C GLU A 342 9.06 -13.09 -14.39
N VAL A 343 8.83 -12.38 -15.50
CA VAL A 343 7.92 -12.81 -16.57
C VAL A 343 8.71 -13.69 -17.53
N CYS A 344 8.18 -14.87 -17.83
CA CYS A 344 8.79 -15.84 -18.77
C CYS A 344 7.85 -16.18 -19.95
N ASN A 345 6.64 -15.63 -19.97
CA ASN A 345 5.67 -15.81 -21.05
C ASN A 345 5.22 -14.44 -21.59
N ASN A 346 5.65 -14.10 -22.80
CA ASN A 346 5.35 -12.86 -23.51
C ASN A 346 3.85 -12.64 -23.73
N ASN A 347 3.06 -13.71 -23.86
CA ASN A 347 1.61 -13.61 -24.06
C ASN A 347 0.90 -12.90 -22.88
N ILE A 348 1.49 -12.88 -21.67
CA ILE A 348 0.96 -12.14 -20.51
C ILE A 348 0.81 -10.64 -20.81
N PHE A 349 1.61 -10.09 -21.74
CA PHE A 349 1.53 -8.69 -22.14
C PHE A 349 0.34 -8.34 -23.05
N LEU A 350 -0.47 -9.32 -23.48
CA LEU A 350 -1.74 -9.10 -24.18
C LEU A 350 -2.66 -8.12 -23.41
N LYS A 351 -2.54 -8.09 -22.08
CA LYS A 351 -3.25 -7.13 -21.21
C LYS A 351 -2.97 -5.67 -21.56
N HIS A 352 -1.76 -5.35 -22.04
CA HIS A 352 -1.39 -4.00 -22.43
C HIS A 352 -2.10 -3.58 -23.71
N GLU A 353 -2.20 -4.48 -24.69
CA GLU A 353 -2.97 -4.24 -25.91
C GLU A 353 -4.44 -4.03 -25.61
N ILE A 354 -5.04 -4.94 -24.83
CA ILE A 354 -6.45 -4.82 -24.40
C ILE A 354 -6.70 -3.47 -23.71
N ARG A 355 -5.82 -3.06 -22.78
CA ARG A 355 -5.95 -1.76 -22.11
C ARG A 355 -5.87 -0.59 -23.09
N GLN A 356 -4.99 -0.65 -24.09
CA GLN A 356 -4.86 0.41 -25.09
C GLN A 356 -6.11 0.52 -25.97
N GLU A 357 -6.67 -0.61 -26.40
CA GLU A 357 -7.90 -0.65 -27.21
C GLU A 357 -9.11 -0.12 -26.44
N ILE A 358 -9.34 -0.60 -25.22
CA ILE A 358 -10.43 -0.12 -24.37
C ILE A 358 -10.31 1.38 -24.12
N LYS A 359 -9.09 1.86 -23.83
CA LYS A 359 -8.86 3.28 -23.57
C LYS A 359 -9.23 4.15 -24.76
N LYS A 360 -8.91 3.71 -25.98
CA LYS A 360 -9.28 4.41 -27.22
C LYS A 360 -10.81 4.50 -27.40
N GLN A 361 -11.55 3.50 -26.92
CA GLN A 361 -12.99 3.38 -27.12
C GLN A 361 -13.85 3.99 -25.99
N THR A 362 -13.35 4.01 -24.75
CA THR A 362 -14.22 4.19 -23.55
C THR A 362 -13.69 5.18 -22.52
N SER A 363 -12.49 5.74 -22.72
CA SER A 363 -11.73 6.51 -21.71
C SER A 363 -11.33 5.73 -20.43
N ILE A 364 -11.82 4.50 -20.25
CA ILE A 364 -11.43 3.63 -19.12
C ILE A 364 -9.97 3.23 -19.29
N ASP A 365 -9.16 3.54 -18.27
CA ASP A 365 -7.73 3.24 -18.25
C ASP A 365 -7.43 2.17 -17.18
N ASN A 366 -6.45 1.30 -17.46
CA ASN A 366 -6.15 0.12 -16.65
C ASN A 366 -7.38 -0.74 -16.34
N ALA A 367 -8.23 -0.99 -17.35
CA ALA A 367 -9.53 -1.66 -17.20
C ALA A 367 -9.45 -3.09 -16.61
N ILE A 368 -8.35 -3.79 -16.88
CA ILE A 368 -8.06 -5.13 -16.34
C ILE A 368 -6.72 -5.15 -15.59
N HIS A 369 -6.58 -6.06 -14.63
CA HIS A 369 -5.32 -6.45 -14.00
C HIS A 369 -5.08 -7.94 -14.27
N SER A 370 -3.82 -8.38 -14.28
CA SER A 370 -3.47 -9.80 -14.37
C SER A 370 -2.27 -10.10 -13.49
N SER A 371 -2.10 -11.38 -13.16
CA SER A 371 -0.84 -11.93 -12.67
C SER A 371 0.29 -11.70 -13.69
N ASP A 372 1.50 -11.52 -13.20
CA ASP A 372 2.71 -11.42 -14.04
C ASP A 372 3.38 -12.80 -14.26
N ASN A 373 3.17 -13.77 -13.38
CA ASN A 373 3.67 -15.14 -13.51
C ASN A 373 2.77 -16.14 -12.75
N ALA A 374 3.06 -17.44 -12.86
CA ALA A 374 2.30 -18.49 -12.18
C ALA A 374 2.25 -18.31 -10.66
N LEU A 375 3.33 -17.84 -10.04
CA LEU A 375 3.39 -17.64 -8.59
C LEU A 375 2.38 -16.58 -8.14
N GLU A 376 2.35 -15.44 -8.82
CA GLU A 376 1.31 -14.43 -8.61
C GLU A 376 -0.08 -14.96 -8.94
N ALA A 377 -0.22 -15.78 -9.99
CA ALA A 377 -1.50 -16.37 -10.38
C ALA A 377 -2.08 -17.26 -9.26
N PHE A 378 -1.28 -18.15 -8.67
CA PHE A 378 -1.70 -18.98 -7.54
C PHE A 378 -1.98 -18.16 -6.27
N HIS A 379 -1.19 -17.11 -6.01
CA HIS A 379 -1.45 -16.19 -4.91
C HIS A 379 -2.79 -15.44 -5.10
N MET A 380 -3.05 -14.92 -6.32
CA MET A 380 -4.30 -14.25 -6.66
C MET A 380 -5.48 -15.21 -6.55
N TYR A 381 -5.34 -16.45 -7.03
CA TYR A 381 -6.37 -17.47 -6.88
C TYR A 381 -6.68 -17.74 -5.41
N SER A 382 -5.66 -17.97 -4.58
CA SER A 382 -5.81 -18.24 -3.15
C SER A 382 -6.40 -17.04 -2.40
N SER A 383 -6.10 -15.81 -2.84
CA SER A 383 -6.75 -14.60 -2.32
C SER A 383 -8.24 -14.56 -2.64
N LEU A 384 -8.67 -15.12 -3.78
CA LEU A 384 -10.08 -15.18 -4.16
C LEU A 384 -10.81 -16.36 -3.50
N PHE A 385 -10.20 -17.54 -3.41
CA PHE A 385 -10.91 -18.78 -3.04
C PHE A 385 -10.43 -19.47 -1.76
N SER A 386 -9.35 -18.99 -1.14
CA SER A 386 -8.55 -19.67 -0.10
C SER A 386 -7.60 -20.72 -0.66
N PHE A 387 -6.56 -21.07 0.11
CA PHE A 387 -5.48 -21.96 -0.32
C PHE A 387 -5.94 -23.42 -0.49
N ASP A 388 -6.88 -23.88 0.34
CA ASP A 388 -7.49 -25.22 0.27
C ASP A 388 -8.20 -25.49 -1.06
N LYS A 389 -8.53 -24.45 -1.83
CA LYS A 389 -9.18 -24.57 -3.14
C LYS A 389 -8.21 -24.72 -4.31
N ILE A 390 -6.90 -24.74 -4.08
CA ILE A 390 -5.92 -24.95 -5.16
C ILE A 390 -6.12 -26.33 -5.80
N GLU A 391 -6.48 -27.35 -5.04
CA GLU A 391 -6.70 -28.70 -5.57
C GLU A 391 -7.78 -28.72 -6.67
N ASP A 392 -8.90 -28.03 -6.44
CA ASP A 392 -9.99 -27.85 -7.42
C ASP A 392 -9.50 -27.22 -8.74
N LEU A 393 -8.57 -26.27 -8.65
CA LEU A 393 -7.94 -25.64 -9.82
C LEU A 393 -7.02 -26.62 -10.54
N THR A 394 -6.18 -27.36 -9.81
CA THR A 394 -5.25 -28.32 -10.41
C THR A 394 -5.96 -29.48 -11.12
N ASN A 395 -7.12 -29.90 -10.60
CA ASN A 395 -7.97 -30.90 -11.26
C ASN A 395 -8.51 -30.41 -12.61
N GLN A 396 -8.88 -29.13 -12.73
CA GLN A 396 -9.27 -28.54 -14.01
C GLN A 396 -8.09 -28.42 -14.97
N LEU A 397 -6.93 -28.00 -14.47
CA LEU A 397 -5.70 -27.89 -15.24
C LEU A 397 -5.26 -29.24 -15.83
N ASN A 398 -5.31 -30.32 -15.04
CA ASN A 398 -4.94 -31.65 -15.52
C ASN A 398 -5.82 -32.10 -16.70
N LYS A 399 -7.14 -31.87 -16.65
CA LYS A 399 -8.04 -32.22 -17.76
C LYS A 399 -7.64 -31.50 -19.04
N ILE A 400 -7.36 -30.21 -18.95
CA ILE A 400 -7.06 -29.38 -20.12
C ILE A 400 -5.65 -29.61 -20.67
N ILE A 401 -4.68 -30.00 -19.85
CA ILE A 401 -3.30 -30.25 -20.33
C ILE A 401 -3.19 -31.62 -21.01
N HIS A 402 -4.01 -32.59 -20.62
CA HIS A 402 -4.02 -33.93 -21.20
C HIS A 402 -5.01 -34.09 -22.37
N GLU A 403 -5.83 -33.07 -22.65
CA GLU A 403 -6.62 -32.88 -23.87
C GLU A 403 -5.87 -32.00 -24.89
#